data_AF-A0A7W1ZK20-F1
#
_entry.id   AF-A0A7W1ZK20-F1
#
_cell.length_a   1.000
_cell.length_b   1.000
_cell.length_c   1.000
_cell.angle_alpha   90.00
_cell.angle_beta   90.00
_cell.angle_gamma   90.00
#
_symmetry.space_group_name_H-M   'P 1'
#
loop_
_entity.id
_entity.type
_entity.pdbx_description
1 polymer ?
#
loop_
_entity_poly.entity_id
_entity_poly.type
_entity_poly.pdbx_seq_one_letter_code
_entity_poly.pdbx_strand_id
1 'polypeptide(L)'
;MEEDKLGCSLYTDATVELEELIANLASLLNASVKGLYVENAEGYICVDKNDEFDEQMRRDGEDGFLYYRYLIEVEPNKELGEENAVAFVSKILRYLWSEDYPATAACAYEDALPNKGKLIPENHSWNEYYIWK
;
A
#
# COMPACT_ATOMS: atom_id res chain seq x y z
N MET A 1 -16.81 21.82 -2.70
CA MET A 1 -16.66 20.43 -3.18
C MET A 1 -15.39 19.91 -2.53
N GLU A 2 -15.46 18.83 -1.76
CA GLU A 2 -14.30 18.22 -1.11
C GLU A 2 -13.48 17.45 -2.15
N GLU A 3 -12.72 18.18 -2.97
CA GLU A 3 -11.77 17.61 -3.95
C GLU A 3 -10.45 17.16 -3.29
N ASP A 4 -10.36 17.22 -1.96
CA ASP A 4 -9.16 16.92 -1.16
C ASP A 4 -9.12 15.52 -0.55
N LYS A 5 -10.04 14.61 -0.88
CA LYS A 5 -10.17 13.30 -0.19
C LYS A 5 -9.76 12.06 -1.00
N LEU A 6 -9.18 12.20 -2.18
CA LEU A 6 -8.81 11.03 -3.02
C LEU A 6 -7.44 10.42 -2.69
N GLY A 7 -6.62 11.08 -1.88
CA GLY A 7 -5.36 10.54 -1.41
C GLY A 7 -5.55 9.28 -0.57
N CYS A 8 -4.55 8.39 -0.58
CA CYS A 8 -4.57 7.15 0.19
C CYS A 8 -3.18 6.77 0.66
N SER A 9 -3.05 6.47 1.96
CA SER A 9 -1.83 5.93 2.53
C SER A 9 -1.91 4.40 2.52
N LEU A 10 -0.89 3.73 1.97
CA LEU A 10 -0.73 2.29 2.04
C LEU A 10 0.47 1.95 2.91
N TYR A 11 0.24 1.14 3.93
CA TYR A 11 1.28 0.61 4.79
C TYR A 11 1.64 -0.77 4.27
N THR A 12 2.93 -1.06 4.05
CA THR A 12 3.35 -2.38 3.57
C THR A 12 4.62 -2.88 4.22
N ASP A 13 4.64 -4.19 4.47
CA ASP A 13 5.78 -4.90 5.04
C ASP A 13 6.51 -5.75 3.98
N ALA A 14 6.74 -5.16 2.80
CA ALA A 14 7.38 -5.81 1.66
C ALA A 14 8.80 -6.31 1.97
N THR A 15 9.12 -7.59 1.78
CA THR A 15 10.40 -8.21 2.19
C THR A 15 11.62 -7.74 1.42
N VAL A 16 11.42 -7.07 0.29
CA VAL A 16 12.46 -6.45 -0.53
C VAL A 16 12.94 -5.11 0.02
N GLU A 17 14.09 -4.65 -0.48
CA GLU A 17 14.62 -3.31 -0.18
C GLU A 17 13.80 -2.21 -0.88
N LEU A 18 13.90 -0.99 -0.35
CA LEU A 18 13.10 0.16 -0.81
C LEU A 18 13.24 0.42 -2.32
N GLU A 19 14.47 0.39 -2.84
CA GLU A 19 14.75 0.63 -4.25
C GLU A 19 14.13 -0.45 -5.16
N GLU A 20 14.10 -1.69 -4.69
CA GLU A 20 13.47 -2.81 -5.41
C GLU A 20 11.95 -2.69 -5.38
N LEU A 21 11.37 -2.32 -4.23
CA LEU A 21 9.94 -2.02 -4.13
C LEU A 21 9.52 -0.91 -5.10
N ILE A 22 10.29 0.19 -5.16
CA ILE A 22 10.06 1.30 -6.10
C ILE A 22 10.12 0.82 -7.55
N ALA A 23 11.15 0.06 -7.92
CA ALA A 23 11.31 -0.45 -9.29
C ALA A 23 10.17 -1.38 -9.70
N ASN A 24 9.74 -2.23 -8.77
CA ASN A 24 8.63 -3.16 -8.96
C ASN A 24 7.30 -2.42 -9.16
N LEU A 25 7.01 -1.42 -8.34
CA LEU A 25 5.81 -0.59 -8.47
C LEU A 25 5.83 0.25 -9.76
N ALA A 26 7.00 0.77 -10.15
CA ALA A 26 7.15 1.47 -11.43
C ALA A 26 6.87 0.55 -12.63
N SER A 27 7.36 -0.68 -12.59
CA SER A 27 7.09 -1.69 -13.61
C SER A 27 5.59 -2.05 -13.67
N LEU A 28 4.95 -2.29 -12.52
CA LEU A 28 3.51 -2.55 -12.41
C LEU A 28 2.66 -1.43 -13.03
N LEU A 29 3.04 -0.18 -12.76
CA LEU A 29 2.27 0.99 -13.18
C LEU A 29 2.66 1.50 -14.57
N ASN A 30 3.66 0.89 -15.23
CA ASN A 30 4.27 1.41 -16.45
C ASN A 30 4.60 2.92 -16.31
N ALA A 31 5.25 3.24 -15.19
CA ALA A 31 5.45 4.59 -14.69
C ALA A 31 6.92 4.99 -14.74
N SER A 32 7.16 6.31 -14.70
CA SER A 32 8.51 6.85 -14.57
C SER A 32 8.92 6.97 -13.11
N VAL A 33 10.22 6.87 -12.82
CA VAL A 33 10.78 6.95 -11.46
C VAL A 33 11.62 8.21 -11.31
N LYS A 34 11.42 8.95 -10.21
CA LYS A 34 12.23 10.09 -9.81
C LYS A 34 12.49 10.06 -8.31
N GLY A 35 13.56 9.38 -7.91
CA GLY A 35 13.85 9.15 -6.49
C GLY A 35 12.79 8.24 -5.88
N LEU A 36 12.09 8.73 -4.87
CA LEU A 36 11.00 8.00 -4.18
C LEU A 36 9.64 8.07 -4.92
N TYR A 37 9.56 8.91 -5.96
CA TYR A 37 8.32 9.14 -6.69
C TYR A 37 8.21 8.22 -7.91
N VAL A 38 7.02 7.66 -8.09
CA VAL A 38 6.63 6.87 -9.27
C VAL A 38 5.37 7.49 -9.86
N GLU A 39 5.40 7.92 -11.12
CA GLU A 39 4.29 8.69 -11.73
C GLU A 39 3.93 8.20 -13.14
N ASN A 40 2.63 8.20 -13.43
CA ASN A 40 2.06 7.98 -14.75
C ASN A 40 0.81 8.88 -14.95
N ALA A 41 0.02 8.64 -16.00
CA ALA A 41 -1.18 9.44 -16.28
C ALA A 41 -2.34 9.23 -15.28
N GLU A 42 -2.36 8.10 -14.56
CA GLU A 42 -3.41 7.73 -13.59
C GLU A 42 -3.18 8.36 -12.22
N GLY A 43 -1.95 8.78 -11.90
CA GLY A 43 -1.56 9.41 -10.65
C GLY A 43 -0.07 9.29 -10.37
N TYR A 44 0.32 9.62 -9.14
CA TYR A 44 1.67 9.37 -8.63
C TYR A 44 1.63 8.73 -7.25
N ILE A 45 2.70 8.04 -6.91
CA ILE A 45 2.95 7.50 -5.58
C ILE A 45 4.32 7.97 -5.07
N CYS A 46 4.44 8.12 -3.76
CA CYS A 46 5.71 8.28 -3.07
C CYS A 46 5.93 7.08 -2.16
N VAL A 47 7.03 6.36 -2.34
CA VAL A 47 7.37 5.17 -1.54
C VAL A 47 8.53 5.53 -0.65
N ASP A 48 8.34 5.48 0.66
CA ASP A 48 9.39 5.78 1.63
C ASP A 48 9.39 4.76 2.78
N LYS A 49 10.44 4.81 3.60
CA LYS A 49 10.45 4.16 4.90
C LYS A 49 9.40 4.82 5.79
N ASN A 50 8.71 3.98 6.55
CA ASN A 50 7.80 4.46 7.56
C ASN A 50 8.61 4.92 8.79
N ASP A 51 8.50 6.19 9.16
CA ASP A 51 9.17 6.74 10.34
C ASP A 51 8.67 6.10 11.65
N GLU A 52 7.44 5.57 11.64
CA GLU A 52 6.83 4.84 12.75
C GLU A 52 7.18 3.34 12.72
N PHE A 53 8.12 2.88 11.87
CA PHE A 53 8.50 1.48 11.84
C PHE A 53 9.02 0.99 13.19
N ASP A 54 8.38 -0.07 13.71
CA ASP A 54 8.80 -0.76 14.93
C ASP A 54 8.64 -2.27 14.74
N GLU A 55 9.75 -3.00 14.88
CA GLU A 55 9.83 -4.45 14.64
C GLU A 55 8.92 -5.27 15.56
N GLN A 56 8.63 -4.78 16.77
CA GLN A 56 7.77 -5.44 17.73
C GLN A 56 6.31 -5.05 17.48
N MET A 57 6.03 -3.74 17.39
CA MET A 57 4.67 -3.23 17.24
C MET A 57 4.04 -3.60 15.90
N ARG A 58 4.85 -3.79 14.84
CA ARG A 58 4.35 -4.29 13.56
C ARG A 58 3.66 -5.64 13.67
N ARG A 59 3.98 -6.37 14.76
CA ARG A 59 3.45 -7.70 15.00
C ARG A 59 2.16 -7.71 15.83
N ASP A 60 1.73 -6.54 16.32
CA ASP A 60 0.64 -6.43 17.28
C ASP A 60 -0.72 -6.26 16.60
N GLY A 61 -1.51 -7.34 16.61
CA GLY A 61 -2.97 -7.30 16.51
C GLY A 61 -3.52 -6.52 15.31
N GLU A 62 -4.55 -5.71 15.58
CA GLU A 62 -5.39 -5.05 14.56
C GLU A 62 -4.72 -3.82 13.93
N ASP A 63 -3.86 -3.13 14.68
CA ASP A 63 -3.24 -1.85 14.28
C ASP A 63 -1.74 -1.97 13.96
N GLY A 64 -1.16 -3.17 14.02
CA GLY A 64 0.27 -3.39 13.75
C GLY A 64 0.71 -2.90 12.36
N PHE A 65 -0.22 -2.79 11.40
CA PHE A 65 0.07 -2.23 10.08
C PHE A 65 0.63 -0.79 10.12
N LEU A 66 0.30 0.00 11.14
CA LEU A 66 0.82 1.37 11.32
C LEU A 66 2.35 1.39 11.49
N TYR A 67 2.94 0.26 11.89
CA TYR A 67 4.37 0.10 12.15
C TYR A 67 5.07 -0.74 11.06
N TYR A 68 4.42 -0.98 9.92
CA TYR A 68 5.04 -1.67 8.78
C TYR A 68 6.22 -0.87 8.22
N ARG A 69 7.15 -1.56 7.53
CA ARG A 69 8.43 -0.98 7.09
C ARG A 69 8.31 0.21 6.15
N TYR A 70 7.31 0.20 5.28
CA TYR A 70 7.17 1.19 4.24
C TYR A 70 5.79 1.84 4.25
N LEU A 71 5.79 3.10 3.87
CA LEU A 71 4.61 3.92 3.63
C LEU A 71 4.61 4.31 2.14
N ILE A 72 3.48 4.05 1.49
CA ILE A 72 3.22 4.46 0.11
C ILE A 72 2.10 5.49 0.15
N GLU A 73 2.44 6.74 -0.09
CA GLU A 73 1.45 7.81 -0.29
C GLU A 73 0.99 7.78 -1.74
N VAL A 74 -0.31 7.58 -1.95
CA VAL A 74 -0.93 7.48 -3.27
C VAL A 74 -1.77 8.73 -3.53
N GLU A 75 -1.48 9.40 -4.63
CA GLU A 75 -2.18 10.59 -5.10
C GLU A 75 -2.73 10.34 -6.51
N PRO A 76 -3.98 9.86 -6.61
CA PRO A 76 -4.62 9.62 -7.90
C PRO A 76 -4.82 10.91 -8.69
N ASN A 77 -4.84 10.81 -10.01
CA ASN A 77 -5.23 11.92 -10.87
C ASN A 77 -6.70 12.28 -10.64
N LYS A 78 -6.92 13.42 -9.97
CA LYS A 78 -8.25 13.91 -9.58
C LYS A 78 -9.18 14.15 -10.77
N GLU A 79 -8.64 14.43 -11.96
CA GLU A 79 -9.45 14.64 -13.18
C GLU A 79 -10.14 13.34 -13.65
N LEU A 80 -9.63 12.17 -13.24
CA LEU A 80 -10.18 10.86 -13.59
C LEU A 80 -11.23 10.37 -12.58
N GLY A 81 -11.42 11.10 -11.47
CA GLY A 81 -12.46 10.83 -10.48
C GLY A 81 -12.19 9.67 -9.51
N GLU A 82 -13.16 9.42 -8.63
CA GLU A 82 -13.05 8.44 -7.53
C GLU A 82 -12.95 6.98 -8.03
N GLU A 83 -13.65 6.62 -9.11
CA GLU A 83 -13.54 5.27 -9.68
C GLU A 83 -12.10 4.95 -10.13
N ASN A 84 -11.41 5.94 -10.71
CA ASN A 84 -9.99 5.82 -11.04
C ASN A 84 -9.12 5.69 -9.78
N ALA A 85 -9.38 6.48 -8.74
CA ALA A 85 -8.68 6.37 -7.46
C ALA A 85 -8.79 4.97 -6.86
N VAL A 86 -10.01 4.42 -6.78
CA VAL A 86 -10.28 3.06 -6.31
C VAL A 86 -9.53 2.04 -7.17
N ALA A 87 -9.60 2.15 -8.50
CA ALA A 87 -8.92 1.22 -9.41
C ALA A 87 -7.39 1.27 -9.25
N PHE A 88 -6.82 2.47 -9.15
CA PHE A 88 -5.38 2.71 -9.03
C PHE A 88 -4.84 2.12 -7.72
N VAL A 89 -5.46 2.44 -6.58
CA VAL A 89 -5.08 1.87 -5.27
C VAL A 89 -5.29 0.35 -5.24
N SER A 90 -6.40 -0.14 -5.79
CA SER A 90 -6.70 -1.58 -5.84
C SER A 90 -5.63 -2.35 -6.62
N LYS A 91 -5.08 -1.77 -7.68
CA LYS A 91 -4.01 -2.37 -8.48
C LYS A 91 -2.74 -2.54 -7.65
N ILE A 92 -2.38 -1.53 -6.87
CA ILE A 92 -1.19 -1.56 -5.98
C ILE A 92 -1.39 -2.61 -4.88
N LEU A 93 -2.53 -2.60 -4.18
CA LEU A 93 -2.81 -3.57 -3.11
C LEU A 93 -2.76 -5.02 -3.60
N ARG A 94 -3.42 -5.32 -4.73
CA ARG A 94 -3.42 -6.68 -5.29
C ARG A 94 -2.02 -7.15 -5.65
N TYR A 95 -1.19 -6.25 -6.19
CA TYR A 95 0.20 -6.56 -6.48
C TYR A 95 0.99 -6.89 -5.21
N LEU A 96 0.90 -6.04 -4.18
CA LEU A 96 1.59 -6.28 -2.91
C LEU A 96 1.18 -7.63 -2.32
N TRP A 97 -0.12 -7.93 -2.29
CA TRP A 97 -0.61 -9.21 -1.78
C TRP A 97 -0.22 -10.40 -2.65
N SER A 98 -0.13 -10.25 -3.97
CA SER A 98 0.32 -11.34 -4.85
C SER A 98 1.80 -11.68 -4.69
N GLU A 99 2.59 -10.73 -4.18
CA GLU A 99 4.01 -10.92 -3.83
C GLU A 99 4.20 -11.36 -2.36
N ASP A 100 3.12 -11.75 -1.67
CA ASP A 100 3.12 -12.10 -0.24
C ASP A 100 3.61 -10.94 0.65
N TYR A 101 3.43 -9.69 0.23
CA TYR A 101 3.72 -8.51 1.05
C TYR A 101 2.45 -8.09 1.82
N PRO A 102 2.45 -8.13 3.17
CA PRO A 102 1.37 -7.57 3.95
C PRO A 102 1.18 -6.10 3.58
N ALA A 103 -0.06 -5.71 3.29
CA ALA A 103 -0.40 -4.34 2.95
C ALA A 103 -1.80 -3.96 3.43
N THR A 104 -1.93 -2.73 3.91
CA THR A 104 -3.18 -2.14 4.41
C THR A 104 -3.32 -0.71 3.92
N ALA A 105 -4.49 -0.36 3.40
CA ALA A 105 -4.86 1.00 3.04
C ALA A 105 -5.54 1.75 4.19
N ALA A 106 -5.29 3.05 4.26
CA ALA A 106 -5.99 3.99 5.12
C ALA A 106 -6.43 5.20 4.26
N CYS A 107 -7.71 5.25 3.90
CA CYS A 107 -8.29 6.35 3.13
C CYS A 107 -9.81 6.43 3.30
N ALA A 108 -10.41 7.52 2.82
CA ALA A 108 -11.85 7.76 2.95
C ALA A 108 -12.74 6.79 2.15
N TYR A 109 -12.16 6.04 1.20
CA TYR A 109 -12.85 5.11 0.32
C TYR A 109 -12.41 3.66 0.53
N GLU A 110 -11.88 3.34 1.70
CA GLU A 110 -11.41 1.99 2.04
C GLU A 110 -12.48 0.91 1.81
N ASP A 111 -13.75 1.20 2.09
CA ASP A 111 -14.87 0.27 1.88
C ASP A 111 -15.09 -0.11 0.41
N ALA A 112 -14.61 0.69 -0.54
CA ALA A 112 -14.69 0.42 -1.98
C ALA A 112 -13.47 -0.37 -2.49
N LEU A 113 -12.41 -0.50 -1.69
CA LEU A 113 -11.21 -1.24 -2.04
C LEU A 113 -11.43 -2.76 -1.90
N PRO A 114 -10.66 -3.60 -2.62
CA PRO A 114 -10.68 -5.04 -2.39
C PRO A 114 -10.40 -5.33 -0.92
N ASN A 115 -11.18 -6.25 -0.33
CA ASN A 115 -11.07 -6.62 1.07
C ASN A 115 -11.11 -5.43 2.04
N LYS A 116 -11.80 -4.34 1.66
CA LYS A 116 -11.85 -3.08 2.40
C LYS A 116 -10.48 -2.47 2.68
N GLY A 117 -9.54 -2.66 1.76
CA GLY A 117 -8.18 -2.15 1.87
C GLY A 117 -7.26 -2.96 2.75
N LYS A 118 -7.71 -4.09 3.33
CA LYS A 118 -6.91 -4.90 4.26
C LYS A 118 -6.64 -6.29 3.67
N LEU A 119 -5.49 -6.87 3.98
CA LEU A 119 -5.26 -8.27 3.67
C LEU A 119 -6.22 -9.12 4.52
N ILE A 120 -7.11 -9.87 3.88
CA ILE A 120 -7.87 -10.93 4.54
C ILE A 120 -7.09 -12.22 4.30
N PRO A 121 -6.53 -12.87 5.34
CA PRO A 121 -5.85 -14.14 5.18
C PRO A 121 -6.90 -15.23 4.85
N GLU A 122 -7.18 -15.42 3.57
CA GLU A 122 -7.89 -16.60 3.11
C GLU A 122 -6.92 -17.77 3.03
N ASN A 123 -6.95 -18.64 4.05
CA ASN A 123 -6.39 -20.00 4.02
C ASN A 123 -4.89 -20.21 3.74
N HIS A 124 -4.04 -19.18 3.78
CA HIS A 124 -2.59 -19.33 3.65
C HIS A 124 -1.82 -18.91 4.92
N SER A 125 -0.77 -19.67 5.20
CA SER A 125 -0.03 -19.85 6.44
C SER A 125 0.76 -18.63 6.93
N TRP A 126 0.10 -17.55 7.37
CA TRP A 126 0.77 -16.49 8.15
C TRP A 126 0.88 -16.80 9.65
N ASN A 127 0.24 -17.89 10.09
CA ASN A 127 0.27 -18.32 11.49
C ASN A 127 1.70 -18.61 11.99
N GLU A 128 2.67 -18.97 11.15
CA GLU A 128 3.98 -19.36 11.67
C GLU A 128 4.89 -18.19 12.11
N TYR A 129 4.60 -16.95 11.70
CA TYR A 129 5.37 -15.77 12.12
C TYR A 129 4.77 -15.00 13.31
N TYR A 130 3.54 -15.35 13.70
CA TYR A 130 2.73 -14.62 14.70
C TYR A 130 2.07 -15.53 15.75
N ILE A 131 2.46 -16.80 15.84
CA ILE A 131 2.10 -17.66 16.97
C ILE A 131 3.02 -17.34 18.16
N TRP A 132 2.43 -16.71 19.17
CA TRP A 132 2.95 -16.48 20.50
C TRP A 132 3.60 -17.74 21.11
N LYS A 133 4.79 -17.57 21.70
CA LYS A 133 5.21 -18.31 22.89
C LYS A 133 5.24 -17.36 24.08
#